data_AF-L8GF62-F1
#
_entry.id   AF-L8GF62-F1
#
_cell.length_a   1.000
_cell.length_b   1.000
_cell.length_c   1.000
_cell.angle_alpha   90.00
_cell.angle_beta   90.00
_cell.angle_gamma   90.00
#
_symmetry.space_group_name_H-M   'P 1'
#
loop_
_entity.id
_entity.type
_entity.pdbx_description
1 polymer ?
#
loop_
_entity_poly.entity_id
_entity_poly.type
_entity_poly.pdbx_seq_one_letter_code
_entity_poly.pdbx_strand_id
1 'polypeptide(L)'
;MVDNRACADVEFLVGEEATPVYASKVILIARSPVFEALLNGSFREGLPPTSSVSCSTSASPSLPPIFWHSVSVPDLEPHTMRHLLYWCYTNALHPELVPDDDDADTPSQHERDLMHLYAAADRYLLQDCCAIVTKELRKEYSTDTSRVLATFDLALDIAPKLAKGVCLKAISTNAFSQLGGDDPDIEQQWLGLSLAAAEELLAADLEGIEEVDLYGAIERRYQHHLPFPDEEQTGAQVESESVAFEQVASLINLIETRLMTTQEIREVVEPSGLFSTEDLMKTYRRAARSHRFVVPDLHSTPTVEFDDRVAHGKVTWRISVSPDDTAKTNYKVLFIIEPRKNVAISSQVSRKGVSLTVFLNRRCIKQVTWSGSGAVPGRVAQTIKVDSTIFARLTILVRVPAAALREIGE
;
A
#
# COMPACT_ATOMS: atom_id res chain seq x y z
N MET A 1 10.51 -28.12 27.64
CA MET A 1 10.44 -29.14 26.56
C MET A 1 10.92 -28.56 25.25
N VAL A 2 10.60 -27.31 24.92
CA VAL A 2 11.19 -26.57 23.78
C VAL A 2 12.72 -26.50 23.95
N ASP A 3 13.46 -26.71 22.86
CA ASP A 3 14.92 -26.62 22.78
C ASP A 3 15.68 -27.44 23.85
N ASN A 4 15.20 -28.65 24.13
CA ASN A 4 15.85 -29.57 25.06
C ASN A 4 16.28 -30.86 24.35
N ARG A 5 17.60 -31.02 24.20
CA ARG A 5 18.25 -32.18 23.59
C ARG A 5 17.80 -33.54 24.15
N ALA A 6 17.48 -33.61 25.44
CA ALA A 6 17.11 -34.88 26.09
C ALA A 6 15.70 -35.36 25.70
N CYS A 7 14.85 -34.48 25.18
CA CYS A 7 13.46 -34.77 24.83
C CYS A 7 13.17 -34.64 23.32
N ALA A 8 14.22 -34.50 22.51
CA ALA A 8 14.12 -34.23 21.09
C ALA A 8 14.46 -35.47 20.25
N ASP A 9 13.74 -35.61 19.14
CA ASP A 9 13.95 -36.59 18.07
C ASP A 9 14.20 -35.89 16.71
N VAL A 10 14.19 -34.55 16.71
CA VAL A 10 14.57 -33.70 15.57
C VAL A 10 15.57 -32.64 16.01
N GLU A 11 16.60 -32.43 15.18
CA GLU A 11 17.58 -31.36 15.30
C GLU A 11 17.52 -30.47 14.04
N PHE A 12 17.29 -29.18 14.24
CA PHE A 12 17.43 -28.19 13.18
C PHE A 12 18.80 -27.55 13.27
N LEU A 13 19.56 -27.56 12.17
CA LEU A 13 20.81 -26.82 12.01
C LEU A 13 20.49 -25.49 11.35
N VAL A 14 20.36 -24.44 12.17
CA VAL A 14 19.75 -23.15 11.81
C VAL A 14 20.81 -22.07 11.63
N GLY A 15 20.62 -21.22 10.61
CA GLY A 15 21.53 -20.12 10.27
C GLY A 15 22.82 -20.58 9.57
N GLU A 16 23.65 -19.61 9.17
CA GLU A 16 24.93 -19.87 8.50
C GLU A 16 25.89 -20.68 9.37
N GLU A 17 25.84 -20.50 10.68
CA GLU A 17 26.66 -21.22 11.67
C GLU A 17 26.12 -22.62 11.99
N ALA A 18 25.00 -23.03 11.39
CA ALA A 18 24.36 -24.33 11.63
C ALA A 18 24.11 -24.59 13.14
N THR A 19 23.62 -23.58 13.86
CA THR A 19 23.35 -23.68 15.30
C THR A 19 22.23 -24.70 15.55
N PRO A 20 22.47 -25.72 16.41
CA PRO A 20 21.47 -26.75 16.65
C PRO A 20 20.31 -26.23 17.52
N VAL A 21 19.09 -26.49 17.07
CA VAL A 21 17.84 -26.22 17.80
C VAL A 21 17.02 -27.51 17.87
N TYR A 22 16.59 -27.90 19.06
CA TYR A 22 16.02 -29.22 19.30
C TYR A 22 14.49 -29.21 19.42
N ALA A 23 13.81 -30.16 18.78
CA ALA A 23 12.35 -30.23 18.76
C ALA A 23 11.81 -31.67 18.77
N SER A 24 10.50 -31.79 19.00
CA SER A 24 9.78 -33.07 18.97
C SER A 24 8.96 -33.21 17.69
N LYS A 25 9.29 -34.24 16.89
CA LYS A 25 8.66 -34.60 15.62
C LYS A 25 7.15 -34.67 15.71
N VAL A 26 6.64 -35.37 16.74
CA VAL A 26 5.19 -35.57 16.89
C VAL A 26 4.43 -34.25 17.03
N ILE A 27 5.04 -33.25 17.70
CA ILE A 27 4.44 -31.92 17.87
C ILE A 27 4.47 -31.19 16.53
N LEU A 28 5.62 -31.16 15.84
CA LEU A 28 5.77 -30.43 14.58
C LEU A 28 4.83 -30.94 13.49
N ILE A 29 4.75 -32.27 13.33
CA ILE A 29 3.88 -32.91 12.34
C ILE A 29 2.41 -32.63 12.62
N ALA A 30 2.00 -32.64 13.90
CA ALA A 30 0.63 -32.30 14.27
C ALA A 30 0.28 -30.82 14.00
N ARG A 31 1.27 -29.94 13.85
CA ARG A 31 1.08 -28.49 13.65
C ARG A 31 1.15 -28.04 12.21
N SER A 32 1.95 -28.71 11.38
CA SER A 32 2.18 -28.27 10.01
C SER A 32 2.26 -29.44 9.04
N PRO A 33 1.52 -29.39 7.91
CA PRO A 33 1.71 -30.34 6.83
C PRO A 33 3.10 -30.24 6.18
N VAL A 34 3.78 -29.09 6.31
CA VAL A 34 5.16 -28.93 5.83
C VAL A 34 6.10 -29.76 6.70
N PHE A 35 5.94 -29.71 8.02
CA PHE A 35 6.73 -30.57 8.91
C PHE A 35 6.39 -32.05 8.74
N GLU A 36 5.12 -32.40 8.48
CA GLU A 36 4.73 -33.76 8.11
C GLU A 36 5.49 -34.24 6.87
N ALA A 37 5.45 -33.46 5.78
CA ALA A 37 6.15 -33.81 4.54
C ALA A 37 7.68 -33.89 4.74
N LEU A 38 8.25 -32.96 5.50
CA LEU A 38 9.69 -32.87 5.76
C LEU A 38 10.19 -34.05 6.60
N LEU A 39 9.43 -34.47 7.61
CA LEU A 39 9.89 -35.42 8.62
C LEU A 39 9.35 -36.85 8.40
N ASN A 40 8.22 -37.03 7.70
CA ASN A 40 7.66 -38.35 7.35
C ASN A 40 7.80 -38.70 5.86
N GLY A 41 8.22 -37.77 5.01
CA GLY A 41 8.34 -37.98 3.57
C GLY A 41 9.61 -38.72 3.13
N SER A 42 9.69 -39.04 1.84
CA SER A 42 10.84 -39.68 1.17
C SER A 42 12.03 -38.74 0.92
N PHE A 43 12.05 -37.58 1.56
CA PHE A 43 13.13 -36.59 1.42
C PHE A 43 14.42 -37.08 2.09
N ARG A 44 15.59 -36.56 1.66
CA ARG A 44 16.90 -37.00 2.17
C ARG A 44 17.00 -36.81 3.68
N GLU A 45 16.29 -35.83 4.21
CA GLU A 45 16.19 -35.46 5.62
C GLU A 45 15.35 -36.45 6.44
N GLY A 46 14.42 -37.18 5.80
CA GLY A 46 13.57 -38.21 6.40
C GLY A 46 14.27 -39.56 6.60
N LEU A 47 15.38 -39.76 5.90
CA LEU A 47 16.19 -40.98 5.98
C LEU A 47 17.23 -40.83 7.10
N PRO A 48 17.43 -41.85 7.97
CA PRO A 48 18.55 -41.84 8.90
C PRO A 48 19.86 -41.65 8.12
N PRO A 49 20.86 -40.95 8.67
CA PRO A 49 22.10 -40.64 7.95
C PRO A 49 22.70 -41.93 7.38
N THR A 50 22.62 -42.07 6.05
CA THR A 50 23.30 -43.17 5.37
C THR A 50 24.79 -42.89 5.47
N SER A 51 25.49 -43.81 6.13
CA SER A 51 26.90 -43.72 6.45
C SER A 51 27.73 -43.64 5.16
N SER A 52 28.05 -42.44 4.70
CA SER A 52 29.04 -42.23 3.63
C SER A 52 29.77 -40.91 3.78
N VAL A 53 30.39 -40.67 4.94
CA VAL A 53 31.58 -39.82 5.02
C VAL A 53 32.52 -40.39 6.08
N SER A 54 33.71 -40.80 5.63
CA SER A 54 34.82 -41.24 6.45
C SER A 54 35.41 -40.06 7.22
N CYS A 55 35.15 -39.96 8.51
CA CYS A 55 35.95 -39.15 9.43
C CYS A 55 36.22 -39.95 10.71
N SER A 56 37.43 -40.46 10.79
CA SER A 56 38.00 -41.16 11.92
C SER A 56 38.26 -40.19 13.08
N THR A 57 37.41 -40.24 14.10
CA THR A 57 37.79 -39.87 15.48
C THR A 57 37.08 -40.79 16.46
N SER A 58 37.89 -41.40 17.32
CA SER A 58 37.55 -42.38 18.34
C SER A 58 36.85 -41.74 19.55
N ALA A 59 35.63 -42.18 19.86
CA ALA A 59 35.06 -42.15 21.22
C ALA A 59 33.99 -43.23 21.39
N SER A 60 33.90 -43.75 22.62
CA SER A 60 33.30 -45.00 23.08
C SER A 60 31.82 -45.31 22.76
N PRO A 61 31.40 -46.60 22.89
CA PRO A 61 30.06 -47.07 22.51
C PRO A 61 29.14 -47.25 23.73
N SER A 62 28.03 -46.52 23.79
CA SER A 62 26.81 -46.99 24.50
C SER A 62 25.61 -46.09 24.20
N LEU A 63 24.83 -46.51 23.21
CA LEU A 63 23.37 -46.45 23.02
C LEU A 63 23.10 -46.47 21.50
N PRO A 64 22.10 -47.23 21.01
CA PRO A 64 21.80 -47.30 19.58
C PRO A 64 21.44 -45.88 19.07
N PRO A 65 21.61 -45.58 17.77
CA PRO A 65 21.24 -44.29 17.23
C PRO A 65 19.73 -44.15 17.43
N ILE A 66 19.33 -43.34 18.41
CA ILE A 66 17.98 -42.83 18.45
C ILE A 66 17.78 -42.21 17.06
N PHE A 67 16.65 -42.46 16.41
CA PHE A 67 16.37 -41.99 15.06
C PHE A 67 16.30 -40.47 15.07
N TRP A 68 17.44 -39.80 14.88
CA TRP A 68 17.54 -38.34 14.89
C TRP A 68 17.37 -37.85 13.45
N HIS A 69 16.31 -37.10 13.22
CA HIS A 69 16.11 -36.35 11.98
C HIS A 69 16.89 -35.04 12.08
N SER A 70 17.91 -34.86 11.25
CA SER A 70 18.66 -33.60 11.18
C SER A 70 18.24 -32.82 9.94
N VAL A 71 17.83 -31.57 10.12
CA VAL A 71 17.31 -30.70 9.06
C VAL A 71 18.15 -29.43 9.02
N SER A 72 18.71 -29.09 7.87
CA SER A 72 19.43 -27.82 7.69
C SER A 72 18.47 -26.71 7.22
N VAL A 73 18.51 -25.56 7.90
CA VAL A 73 17.72 -24.36 7.62
C VAL A 73 18.64 -23.13 7.70
N PRO A 74 19.53 -22.93 6.71
CA PRO A 74 20.58 -21.90 6.78
C PRO A 74 20.02 -20.47 6.69
N ASP A 75 18.82 -20.31 6.16
CA ASP A 75 18.16 -19.03 5.88
C ASP A 75 17.28 -18.51 7.01
N LEU A 76 17.22 -19.24 8.14
CA LEU A 76 16.45 -18.84 9.31
C LEU A 76 17.40 -18.56 10.47
N GLU A 77 17.10 -17.56 11.31
CA GLU A 77 17.88 -17.29 12.50
C GLU A 77 17.52 -18.25 13.65
N PRO A 78 18.49 -18.66 14.49
CA PRO A 78 18.23 -19.55 15.61
C PRO A 78 17.20 -18.98 16.60
N HIS A 79 17.20 -17.65 16.79
CA HIS A 79 16.25 -16.98 17.67
C HIS A 79 14.81 -17.09 17.15
N THR A 80 14.59 -16.77 15.87
CA THR A 80 13.29 -16.94 15.19
C THR A 80 12.79 -18.38 15.24
N MET A 81 13.68 -19.37 15.02
CA MET A 81 13.30 -20.77 15.13
C MET A 81 12.81 -21.13 16.54
N ARG A 82 13.47 -20.62 17.59
CA ARG A 82 13.02 -20.86 18.97
C ARG A 82 11.65 -20.25 19.25
N HIS A 83 11.37 -19.06 18.75
CA HIS A 83 10.05 -18.43 18.86
C HIS A 83 8.97 -19.23 18.12
N LEU A 84 9.26 -19.70 16.91
CA LEU A 84 8.36 -20.56 16.14
C LEU A 84 8.06 -21.88 16.86
N LEU A 85 9.10 -22.53 17.39
CA LEU A 85 8.96 -23.77 18.15
C LEU A 85 8.18 -23.54 19.45
N TYR A 86 8.45 -22.46 20.17
CA TYR A 86 7.67 -22.12 21.35
C TYR A 86 6.19 -22.03 21.02
N TRP A 87 5.83 -21.30 19.97
CA TRP A 87 4.45 -21.20 19.52
C TRP A 87 3.84 -22.57 19.17
N CYS A 88 4.58 -23.44 18.48
CA CYS A 88 4.12 -24.80 18.17
C CYS A 88 3.77 -25.62 19.43
N TYR A 89 4.49 -25.38 20.53
CA TYR A 89 4.26 -26.08 21.81
C TYR A 89 3.16 -25.44 22.66
N THR A 90 3.02 -24.11 22.63
CA THR A 90 2.20 -23.38 23.61
C THR A 90 0.98 -22.66 23.04
N ASN A 91 0.90 -22.47 21.71
CA ASN A 91 -0.05 -21.56 21.05
C ASN A 91 0.04 -20.09 21.50
N ALA A 92 1.16 -19.68 22.09
CA ALA A 92 1.39 -18.33 22.56
C ALA A 92 2.67 -17.75 21.94
N LEU A 93 2.74 -16.42 21.84
CA LEU A 93 3.98 -15.72 21.52
C LEU A 93 4.99 -15.93 22.65
N HIS A 94 6.28 -15.99 22.29
CA HIS A 94 7.34 -16.17 23.26
C HIS A 94 7.37 -15.00 24.25
N PRO A 95 7.56 -15.21 25.57
CA PRO A 95 7.61 -14.12 26.54
C PRO A 95 8.76 -13.13 26.35
N GLU A 96 9.78 -13.46 25.57
CA GLU A 96 10.87 -12.51 25.23
C GLU A 96 10.49 -11.58 24.08
N LEU A 97 9.37 -11.83 23.38
CA LEU A 97 8.77 -10.87 22.44
C LEU A 97 8.02 -9.78 23.24
N VAL A 98 8.73 -9.08 24.12
CA VAL A 98 8.19 -7.93 24.86
C VAL A 98 8.60 -6.67 24.10
N PRO A 99 7.71 -5.66 24.01
CA PRO A 99 8.09 -4.37 23.47
C PRO A 99 9.19 -3.73 24.33
N ASP A 100 10.30 -3.41 23.70
CA ASP A 100 11.40 -2.64 24.31
C ASP A 100 11.22 -1.14 24.02
N ASP A 101 11.74 -0.28 24.91
CA ASP A 101 11.78 1.17 24.72
C ASP A 101 12.97 1.54 23.78
N ASP A 102 12.82 1.26 22.48
CA ASP A 102 13.83 1.53 21.46
C ASP A 102 13.65 2.91 20.76
N ASP A 103 14.74 3.45 20.21
CA ASP A 103 14.80 4.74 19.49
C ASP A 103 13.70 4.91 18.43
N ALA A 104 13.08 6.09 18.35
CA ALA A 104 11.87 6.36 17.55
C ALA A 104 11.99 6.11 16.03
N ASP A 105 13.20 6.12 15.47
CA ASP A 105 13.42 6.22 14.02
C ASP A 105 13.65 4.88 13.30
N THR A 106 13.68 3.76 14.04
CA THR A 106 13.92 2.43 13.46
C THR A 106 12.87 1.44 13.93
N PRO A 107 12.64 0.29 13.28
CA PRO A 107 11.76 -0.75 13.83
C PRO A 107 12.29 -1.18 15.21
N SER A 108 11.42 -1.40 16.20
CA SER A 108 11.86 -1.95 17.49
C SER A 108 12.34 -3.39 17.31
N GLN A 109 13.17 -3.89 18.22
CA GLN A 109 13.58 -5.30 18.18
C GLN A 109 12.36 -6.24 18.20
N HIS A 110 11.35 -5.88 18.99
CA HIS A 110 10.06 -6.56 19.05
C HIS A 110 9.39 -6.68 17.68
N GLU A 111 9.27 -5.57 16.94
CA GLU A 111 8.68 -5.56 15.60
C GLU A 111 9.47 -6.44 14.63
N ARG A 112 10.81 -6.36 14.66
CA ARG A 112 11.68 -7.21 13.81
C ARG A 112 11.44 -8.68 14.08
N ASP A 113 11.42 -9.08 15.35
CA ASP A 113 11.22 -10.47 15.73
C ASP A 113 9.83 -10.99 15.35
N LEU A 114 8.80 -10.14 15.44
CA LEU A 114 7.46 -10.46 14.94
C LEU A 114 7.45 -10.65 13.42
N MET A 115 8.13 -9.81 12.64
CA MET A 115 8.23 -9.98 11.18
C MET A 115 8.94 -11.29 10.79
N HIS A 116 10.07 -11.58 11.42
CA HIS A 116 10.79 -12.83 11.19
C HIS A 116 9.96 -14.05 11.60
N LEU A 117 9.25 -13.98 12.74
CA LEU A 117 8.34 -15.03 13.16
C LEU A 117 7.20 -15.23 12.15
N TYR A 118 6.63 -14.15 11.60
CA TYR A 118 5.60 -14.25 10.56
C TYR A 118 6.15 -14.93 9.31
N ALA A 119 7.32 -14.53 8.81
CA ALA A 119 7.93 -15.13 7.63
C ALA A 119 8.21 -16.62 7.83
N ALA A 120 8.73 -17.01 8.99
CA ALA A 120 8.91 -18.40 9.37
C ALA A 120 7.58 -19.16 9.45
N ALA A 121 6.55 -18.56 10.09
CA ALA A 121 5.23 -19.16 10.20
C ALA A 121 4.56 -19.36 8.82
N ASP A 122 4.66 -18.39 7.90
CA ASP A 122 4.11 -18.51 6.54
C ASP A 122 4.83 -19.62 5.76
N ARG A 123 6.17 -19.72 5.87
CA ARG A 123 6.97 -20.80 5.27
C ARG A 123 6.50 -22.19 5.70
N TYR A 124 6.15 -22.36 6.97
CA TYR A 124 5.65 -23.63 7.52
C TYR A 124 4.12 -23.73 7.55
N LEU A 125 3.39 -22.85 6.85
CA LEU A 125 1.93 -22.83 6.77
C LEU A 125 1.20 -22.80 8.13
N LEU A 126 1.80 -22.14 9.13
CA LEU A 126 1.24 -21.97 10.47
C LEU A 126 0.33 -20.73 10.51
N GLN A 127 -0.81 -20.80 9.82
CA GLN A 127 -1.72 -19.66 9.62
C GLN A 127 -2.22 -19.03 10.93
N ASP A 128 -2.44 -19.83 11.97
CA ASP A 128 -2.85 -19.32 13.29
C ASP A 128 -1.75 -18.47 13.94
N CYS A 129 -0.48 -18.83 13.73
CA CYS A 129 0.67 -18.03 14.21
C CYS A 129 0.74 -16.71 13.45
N CYS A 130 0.62 -16.75 12.10
CA CYS A 130 0.56 -15.56 11.26
C CYS A 130 -0.57 -14.61 11.70
N ALA A 131 -1.74 -15.14 12.04
CA ALA A 131 -2.88 -14.36 12.50
C ALA A 131 -2.65 -13.69 13.85
N ILE A 132 -1.97 -14.37 14.79
CA ILE A 132 -1.60 -13.81 16.10
C ILE A 132 -0.60 -12.68 15.93
N VAL A 133 0.46 -12.88 15.14
CA VAL A 133 1.46 -11.83 14.86
C VAL A 133 0.81 -10.61 14.20
N THR A 134 -0.04 -10.85 13.19
CA THR A 134 -0.82 -9.80 12.51
C THR A 134 -1.68 -8.99 13.50
N LYS A 135 -2.27 -9.68 14.49
CA LYS A 135 -3.12 -9.04 15.50
C LYS A 135 -2.30 -8.18 16.47
N GLU A 136 -1.13 -8.65 16.89
CA GLU A 136 -0.29 -7.90 17.82
C GLU A 136 0.27 -6.63 17.19
N LEU A 137 0.86 -6.71 15.99
CA LEU A 137 1.33 -5.52 15.26
C LEU A 137 0.20 -4.53 14.97
N ARG A 138 -1.01 -5.02 14.64
CA ARG A 138 -2.16 -4.12 14.44
C ARG A 138 -2.53 -3.37 15.72
N LYS A 139 -2.41 -4.01 16.89
CA LYS A 139 -2.72 -3.40 18.19
C LYS A 139 -1.68 -2.32 18.51
N GLU A 140 -0.42 -2.57 18.22
CA GLU A 140 0.67 -1.61 18.35
C GLU A 140 0.41 -0.36 17.50
N TYR A 141 0.13 -0.54 16.20
CA TYR A 141 -0.15 0.59 15.28
C TYR A 141 -1.49 1.27 15.47
N SER A 142 -2.40 0.67 16.24
CA SER A 142 -3.60 1.37 16.68
C SER A 142 -3.31 2.38 17.79
N THR A 143 -2.16 2.26 18.47
CA THR A 143 -1.74 3.10 19.59
C THR A 143 -0.71 4.12 19.15
N ASP A 144 0.29 3.69 18.38
CA ASP A 144 1.40 4.50 17.92
C ASP A 144 1.69 4.23 16.44
N THR A 145 1.59 5.25 15.60
CA THR A 145 1.85 5.16 14.16
C THR A 145 3.21 5.74 13.76
N SER A 146 4.04 6.15 14.72
CA SER A 146 5.31 6.85 14.45
C SER A 146 6.31 5.97 13.68
N ARG A 147 6.37 4.67 13.96
CA ARG A 147 7.37 3.74 13.40
C ARG A 147 6.90 2.97 12.15
N VAL A 148 5.64 3.18 11.72
CA VAL A 148 4.99 2.30 10.75
C VAL A 148 5.68 2.35 9.39
N LEU A 149 6.25 3.48 9.00
CA LEU A 149 6.98 3.63 7.74
C LEU A 149 8.27 2.81 7.75
N ALA A 150 9.10 2.97 8.80
CA ALA A 150 10.33 2.20 8.94
C ALA A 150 10.05 0.69 9.01
N THR A 151 9.02 0.28 9.75
CA THR A 151 8.58 -1.11 9.81
C THR A 151 8.04 -1.60 8.46
N PHE A 152 7.28 -0.79 7.72
CA PHE A 152 6.78 -1.17 6.40
C PHE A 152 7.92 -1.49 5.43
N ASP A 153 8.99 -0.69 5.42
CA ASP A 153 10.15 -0.92 4.54
C ASP A 153 10.81 -2.27 4.82
N LEU A 154 11.12 -2.53 6.09
CA LEU A 154 11.73 -3.78 6.53
C LEU A 154 10.80 -4.98 6.25
N ALA A 155 9.51 -4.83 6.58
CA ALA A 155 8.53 -5.89 6.40
C ALA A 155 8.30 -6.23 4.93
N LEU A 156 8.49 -5.27 4.00
CA LEU A 156 8.26 -5.51 2.58
C LEU A 156 9.25 -6.53 2.01
N ASP A 157 10.50 -6.53 2.52
CA ASP A 157 11.53 -7.49 2.14
C ASP A 157 11.31 -8.87 2.79
N ILE A 158 11.05 -8.89 4.10
CA ILE A 158 10.99 -10.14 4.88
C ILE A 158 9.61 -10.82 4.79
N ALA A 159 8.53 -10.04 4.87
CA ALA A 159 7.16 -10.51 5.05
C ALA A 159 6.15 -9.63 4.27
N PRO A 160 6.18 -9.62 2.92
CA PRO A 160 5.40 -8.68 2.10
C PRO A 160 3.87 -8.78 2.30
N LYS A 161 3.35 -9.98 2.62
CA LYS A 161 1.92 -10.15 2.94
C LYS A 161 1.52 -9.42 4.22
N LEU A 162 2.40 -9.45 5.24
CA LEU A 162 2.20 -8.75 6.50
C LEU A 162 2.32 -7.24 6.29
N ALA A 163 3.36 -6.80 5.57
CA ALA A 163 3.60 -5.40 5.23
C ALA A 163 2.38 -4.76 4.58
N LYS A 164 1.82 -5.40 3.53
CA LYS A 164 0.63 -4.89 2.83
C LYS A 164 -0.65 -5.02 3.65
N GLY A 165 -0.78 -6.07 4.46
CA GLY A 165 -2.00 -6.36 5.23
C GLY A 165 -2.16 -5.53 6.51
N VAL A 166 -1.05 -5.06 7.10
CA VAL A 166 -1.00 -4.35 8.38
C VAL A 166 -0.39 -2.96 8.21
N CYS A 167 0.90 -2.87 7.86
CA CYS A 167 1.61 -1.59 7.85
C CYS A 167 1.03 -0.64 6.79
N LEU A 168 0.93 -1.09 5.53
CA LEU A 168 0.39 -0.28 4.44
C LEU A 168 -1.04 0.16 4.71
N LYS A 169 -1.84 -0.71 5.33
CA LYS A 169 -3.23 -0.38 5.71
C LYS A 169 -3.26 0.70 6.79
N ALA A 170 -2.40 0.61 7.81
CA ALA A 170 -2.29 1.62 8.85
C ALA A 170 -1.83 2.97 8.27
N ILE A 171 -0.83 2.98 7.39
CA ILE A 171 -0.36 4.19 6.69
C ILE A 171 -1.48 4.76 5.82
N SER A 172 -2.18 3.93 5.05
CA SER A 172 -3.22 4.39 4.12
C SER A 172 -4.36 5.10 4.84
N THR A 173 -4.75 4.66 6.04
CA THR A 173 -5.81 5.30 6.84
C THR A 173 -5.39 6.65 7.43
N ASN A 174 -4.08 6.92 7.56
CA ASN A 174 -3.55 8.16 8.12
C ASN A 174 -2.45 8.77 7.22
N ALA A 175 -2.65 8.73 5.90
CA ALA A 175 -1.59 9.04 4.94
C ALA A 175 -1.11 10.50 5.05
N PHE A 176 -2.02 11.42 5.39
CA PHE A 176 -1.68 12.83 5.59
C PHE A 176 -0.68 13.01 6.75
N SER A 177 -0.86 12.35 7.89
CA SER A 177 0.11 12.51 9.00
C SER A 177 1.46 11.87 8.68
N GLN A 178 1.47 10.84 7.83
CA GLN A 178 2.65 10.06 7.49
C GLN A 178 3.48 10.72 6.37
N LEU A 179 2.84 11.46 5.46
CA LEU A 179 3.48 12.07 4.29
C LEU A 179 3.38 13.60 4.25
N GLY A 180 2.62 14.23 5.16
CA GLY A 180 2.36 15.67 5.17
C GLY A 180 3.56 16.52 5.55
N GLY A 181 4.54 15.96 6.27
CA GLY A 181 5.71 16.70 6.77
C GLY A 181 5.44 17.51 8.04
N ASP A 182 4.38 17.19 8.79
CA ASP A 182 4.05 17.87 10.05
C ASP A 182 4.99 17.44 11.20
N ASP A 183 5.52 16.21 11.13
CA ASP A 183 6.40 15.61 12.13
C ASP A 183 7.77 15.30 11.49
N PRO A 184 8.86 15.92 11.98
CA PRO A 184 10.18 15.74 11.40
C PRO A 184 10.69 14.31 11.48
N ASP A 185 10.33 13.56 12.52
CA ASP A 185 10.84 12.19 12.73
C ASP A 185 10.17 11.24 11.73
N ILE A 186 8.85 11.38 11.55
CA ILE A 186 8.09 10.65 10.52
C ILE A 186 8.54 11.06 9.11
N GLU A 187 8.83 12.35 8.91
CA GLU A 187 9.35 12.83 7.63
C GLU A 187 10.69 12.20 7.31
N GLN A 188 11.62 12.11 8.26
CA GLN A 188 12.90 11.42 8.04
C GLN A 188 12.70 9.95 7.66
N GLN A 189 11.72 9.27 8.25
CA GLN A 189 11.39 7.90 7.84
C GLN A 189 10.91 7.84 6.39
N TRP A 190 10.01 8.73 5.95
CA TRP A 190 9.59 8.81 4.55
C TRP A 190 10.76 9.07 3.59
N LEU A 191 11.65 9.99 3.95
CA LEU A 191 12.83 10.33 3.15
C LEU A 191 13.83 9.17 3.08
N GLY A 192 13.91 8.37 4.15
CA GLY A 192 14.79 7.19 4.27
C GLY A 192 14.25 5.90 3.66
N LEU A 193 12.95 5.81 3.33
CA LEU A 193 12.36 4.59 2.75
C LEU A 193 13.10 4.11 1.50
N SER A 194 13.17 2.79 1.29
CA SER A 194 13.59 2.25 0.01
C SER A 194 12.67 2.69 -1.14
N LEU A 195 13.21 2.77 -2.36
CA LEU A 195 12.42 3.13 -3.55
C LEU A 195 11.25 2.18 -3.77
N ALA A 196 11.47 0.88 -3.56
CA ALA A 196 10.42 -0.14 -3.72
C ALA A 196 9.27 0.05 -2.72
N ALA A 197 9.59 0.39 -1.46
CA ALA A 197 8.58 0.69 -0.45
C ALA A 197 7.84 2.00 -0.78
N ALA A 198 8.55 3.05 -1.19
CA ALA A 198 7.94 4.31 -1.59
C ALA A 198 6.97 4.13 -2.78
N GLU A 199 7.36 3.37 -3.81
CA GLU A 199 6.49 3.06 -4.96
C GLU A 199 5.24 2.29 -4.54
N GLU A 200 5.39 1.24 -3.72
CA GLU A 200 4.26 0.45 -3.24
C GLU A 200 3.32 1.30 -2.36
N LEU A 201 3.87 2.20 -1.55
CA LEU A 201 3.08 3.12 -0.72
C LEU A 201 2.28 4.11 -1.59
N LEU A 202 2.93 4.75 -2.56
CA LEU A 202 2.28 5.72 -3.46
C LEU A 202 1.28 5.06 -4.43
N ALA A 203 1.42 3.77 -4.72
CA ALA A 203 0.46 3.01 -5.51
C ALA A 203 -0.81 2.63 -4.72
N ALA A 204 -0.78 2.75 -3.38
CA ALA A 204 -1.90 2.42 -2.51
C ALA A 204 -3.01 3.49 -2.52
N ASP A 205 -4.17 3.12 -2.00
CA ASP A 205 -5.33 4.01 -1.85
C ASP A 205 -5.20 4.83 -0.56
N LEU A 206 -4.44 5.92 -0.64
CA LEU A 206 -4.14 6.80 0.48
C LEU A 206 -5.37 7.65 0.84
N GLU A 207 -5.86 7.53 2.07
CA GLU A 207 -7.00 8.29 2.58
C GLU A 207 -6.55 9.66 3.12
N GLY A 208 -7.37 10.68 2.91
CA GLY A 208 -7.19 12.00 3.54
C GLY A 208 -6.05 12.87 3.01
N ILE A 209 -5.25 12.40 2.04
CA ILE A 209 -4.16 13.19 1.43
C ILE A 209 -4.55 13.71 0.04
N GLU A 210 -4.22 14.97 -0.26
CA GLU A 210 -4.41 15.52 -1.60
C GLU A 210 -3.27 15.13 -2.54
N GLU A 211 -3.55 15.11 -3.84
CA GLU A 211 -2.51 14.83 -4.83
C GLU A 211 -1.38 15.88 -4.81
N VAL A 212 -1.69 17.12 -4.43
CA VAL A 212 -0.70 18.19 -4.26
C VAL A 212 0.18 17.99 -3.05
N ASP A 213 -0.36 17.49 -1.94
CA ASP A 213 0.43 17.19 -0.74
C ASP A 213 1.36 16.01 -1.00
N LEU A 214 0.85 15.00 -1.71
CA LEU A 214 1.64 13.85 -2.14
C LEU A 214 2.78 14.25 -3.07
N TYR A 215 2.51 15.16 -4.01
CA TYR A 215 3.54 15.75 -4.84
C TYR A 215 4.59 16.49 -4.02
N GLY A 216 4.15 17.30 -3.03
CA GLY A 216 5.05 17.97 -2.10
C GLY A 216 5.93 16.99 -1.31
N ALA A 217 5.41 15.83 -0.91
CA ALA A 217 6.18 14.78 -0.25
C ALA A 217 7.27 14.18 -1.18
N ILE A 218 6.97 14.01 -2.47
CA ILE A 218 7.95 13.57 -3.48
C ILE A 218 8.99 14.66 -3.72
N GLU A 219 8.58 15.93 -3.77
CA GLU A 219 9.49 17.06 -3.94
C GLU A 219 10.46 17.18 -2.75
N ARG A 220 9.98 17.03 -1.51
CA ARG A 220 10.86 17.00 -0.33
C ARG A 220 11.84 15.83 -0.36
N ARG A 221 11.40 14.66 -0.85
CA ARG A 221 12.28 13.51 -1.09
C ARG A 221 13.33 13.78 -2.16
N TYR A 222 12.96 14.42 -3.26
CA TYR A 222 13.91 14.87 -4.27
C TYR A 222 14.94 15.83 -3.68
N GLN A 223 14.50 16.85 -2.93
CA GLN A 223 15.36 17.83 -2.29
C GLN A 223 16.32 17.18 -1.27
N HIS A 224 15.85 16.17 -0.52
CA HIS A 224 16.68 15.43 0.42
C HIS A 224 17.83 14.65 -0.24
N HIS A 225 17.60 14.14 -1.46
CA HIS A 225 18.63 13.43 -2.23
C HIS A 225 19.51 14.36 -3.08
N LEU A 226 19.20 15.66 -3.15
CA LEU A 226 20.09 16.61 -3.80
C LEU A 226 21.40 16.73 -3.00
N PRO A 227 22.55 16.80 -3.70
CA PRO A 227 23.81 17.03 -3.03
C PRO A 227 23.78 18.38 -2.31
N PHE A 228 24.36 18.45 -1.11
CA PHE A 228 24.59 19.74 -0.45
C PHE A 228 25.48 20.61 -1.36
N PRO A 229 25.17 21.89 -1.52
CA PRO A 229 25.96 22.80 -2.35
C PRO A 229 27.27 23.14 -1.64
N ASP A 230 28.24 22.24 -1.68
CA ASP A 230 29.63 22.56 -1.34
C ASP A 230 30.27 23.33 -2.50
N GLU A 231 31.10 24.33 -2.17
CA GLU A 231 31.47 25.49 -3.02
C GLU A 231 32.29 25.18 -4.30
N GLU A 232 32.59 23.93 -4.66
CA GLU A 232 33.39 23.58 -5.85
C GLU A 232 32.55 22.99 -6.99
N GLN A 233 31.94 23.88 -7.77
CA GLN A 233 31.16 23.59 -8.98
C GLN A 233 32.02 23.00 -10.11
N THR A 234 32.05 21.69 -10.25
CA THR A 234 32.57 21.01 -11.45
C THR A 234 31.81 19.69 -11.66
N GLY A 235 31.23 19.46 -12.86
CA GLY A 235 30.79 18.16 -13.42
C GLY A 235 29.89 17.22 -12.58
N ALA A 236 30.34 16.84 -11.39
CA ALA A 236 29.71 15.97 -10.40
C ALA A 236 28.30 16.42 -9.98
N GLN A 237 28.01 17.73 -9.97
CA GLN A 237 26.67 18.22 -9.60
C GLN A 237 25.58 17.72 -10.55
N VAL A 238 25.86 17.68 -11.86
CA VAL A 238 24.89 17.22 -12.88
C VAL A 238 24.63 15.73 -12.74
N GLU A 239 25.65 14.95 -12.39
CA GLU A 239 25.50 13.52 -12.11
C GLU A 239 24.68 13.27 -10.85
N SER A 240 24.91 14.04 -9.78
CA SER A 240 24.16 13.92 -8.52
C SER A 240 22.69 14.35 -8.66
N GLU A 241 22.40 15.42 -9.41
CA GLU A 241 21.02 15.83 -9.74
C GLU A 241 20.31 14.74 -10.57
N SER A 242 21.03 14.11 -11.51
CA SER A 242 20.49 12.97 -12.27
C SER A 242 20.15 11.79 -11.38
N VAL A 243 20.98 11.48 -10.38
CA VAL A 243 20.72 10.39 -9.42
C VAL A 243 19.51 10.72 -8.54
N ALA A 244 19.43 11.93 -8.00
CA ALA A 244 18.28 12.37 -7.21
C ALA A 244 16.98 12.33 -8.02
N PHE A 245 17.05 12.75 -9.29
CA PHE A 245 15.91 12.66 -10.21
C PHE A 245 15.51 11.21 -10.50
N GLU A 246 16.46 10.31 -10.74
CA GLU A 246 16.18 8.87 -10.93
C GLU A 246 15.46 8.26 -9.71
N GLN A 247 15.81 8.68 -8.50
CA GLN A 247 15.16 8.21 -7.25
C GLN A 247 13.69 8.63 -7.13
N VAL A 248 13.24 9.67 -7.84
CA VAL A 248 11.85 10.15 -7.77
C VAL A 248 11.09 10.02 -9.08
N ALA A 249 11.76 9.72 -10.18
CA ALA A 249 11.16 9.65 -11.51
C ALA A 249 10.01 8.63 -11.58
N SER A 250 10.16 7.46 -10.96
CA SER A 250 9.10 6.46 -10.89
C SER A 250 7.93 6.91 -10.01
N LEU A 251 8.22 7.60 -8.90
CA LEU A 251 7.22 8.15 -7.98
C LEU A 251 6.36 9.24 -8.65
N ILE A 252 6.98 10.12 -9.45
CA ILE A 252 6.28 11.16 -10.21
C ILE A 252 5.26 10.55 -11.18
N ASN A 253 5.55 9.39 -11.78
CA ASN A 253 4.63 8.71 -12.68
C ASN A 253 3.38 8.15 -11.97
N LEU A 254 3.41 8.01 -10.64
CA LEU A 254 2.27 7.61 -9.82
C LEU A 254 1.35 8.78 -9.45
N ILE A 255 1.77 10.02 -9.74
CA ILE A 255 0.98 11.22 -9.47
C ILE A 255 -0.12 11.40 -10.52
N GLU A 256 -1.37 11.40 -10.09
CA GLU A 256 -2.51 11.63 -10.97
C GLU A 256 -2.83 13.13 -11.05
N THR A 257 -2.07 13.86 -11.88
CA THR A 257 -2.20 15.32 -12.08
C THR A 257 -3.60 15.79 -12.49
N ARG A 258 -4.50 14.88 -12.89
CA ARG A 258 -5.93 15.17 -13.12
C ARG A 258 -6.69 15.55 -11.86
N LEU A 259 -6.19 15.10 -10.71
CA LEU A 259 -6.77 15.37 -9.42
C LEU A 259 -6.31 16.72 -8.85
N MET A 260 -5.36 17.40 -9.49
CA MET A 260 -4.86 18.73 -9.10
C MET A 260 -5.61 19.88 -9.80
N THR A 261 -5.67 21.06 -9.18
CA THR A 261 -6.15 22.28 -9.83
C THR A 261 -5.10 22.86 -10.76
N THR A 262 -5.54 23.68 -11.72
CA THR A 262 -4.63 24.48 -12.54
C THR A 262 -3.78 25.44 -11.71
N GLN A 263 -4.28 25.88 -10.53
CA GLN A 263 -3.54 26.74 -9.63
C GLN A 263 -2.44 25.95 -8.90
N GLU A 264 -2.77 24.80 -8.31
CA GLU A 264 -1.80 23.87 -7.69
C GLU A 264 -0.69 23.49 -8.67
N ILE A 265 -1.03 23.15 -9.91
CA ILE A 265 -0.03 22.80 -10.94
C ILE A 265 0.91 23.99 -11.21
N ARG A 266 0.39 25.22 -11.26
CA ARG A 266 1.18 26.42 -11.54
C ARG A 266 2.06 26.84 -10.36
N GLU A 267 1.54 26.72 -9.15
CA GLU A 267 2.18 27.24 -7.93
C GLU A 267 3.15 26.23 -7.31
N VAL A 268 2.90 24.93 -7.47
CA VAL A 268 3.69 23.86 -6.82
C VAL A 268 4.44 23.02 -7.86
N VAL A 269 3.74 22.51 -8.88
CA VAL A 269 4.34 21.53 -9.82
C VAL A 269 5.31 22.19 -10.79
N GLU A 270 4.91 23.29 -11.44
CA GLU A 270 5.72 23.99 -12.44
C GLU A 270 7.07 24.51 -11.88
N PRO A 271 7.15 25.14 -10.70
CA PRO A 271 8.41 25.68 -10.16
C PRO A 271 9.44 24.60 -9.78
N SER A 272 8.99 23.41 -9.37
CA SER A 272 9.87 22.33 -8.94
C SER A 272 10.76 21.75 -10.04
N GLY A 273 10.41 21.96 -11.32
CA GLY A 273 11.17 21.45 -12.47
C GLY A 273 11.12 19.93 -12.67
N LEU A 274 10.38 19.17 -11.85
CA LEU A 274 10.31 17.71 -11.93
C LEU A 274 9.50 17.20 -13.13
N PHE A 275 8.58 18.01 -13.66
CA PHE A 275 7.81 17.68 -14.86
C PHE A 275 8.42 18.31 -16.11
N SER A 276 8.45 17.55 -17.21
CA SER A 276 8.79 18.10 -18.51
C SER A 276 7.78 19.15 -18.96
N THR A 277 8.22 20.11 -19.77
CA THR A 277 7.31 21.11 -20.36
C THR A 277 6.20 20.45 -21.20
N GLU A 278 6.48 19.31 -21.84
CA GLU A 278 5.48 18.56 -22.60
C GLU A 278 4.38 17.98 -21.69
N ASP A 279 4.77 17.42 -20.55
CA ASP A 279 3.84 16.85 -19.57
C ASP A 279 2.99 17.93 -18.90
N LEU A 280 3.58 19.08 -18.57
CA LEU A 280 2.84 20.25 -18.08
C LEU A 280 1.82 20.73 -19.12
N MET A 281 2.23 20.89 -20.40
CA MET A 281 1.30 21.29 -21.46
C MET A 281 0.16 20.28 -21.64
N LYS A 282 0.45 18.98 -21.56
CA LYS A 282 -0.57 17.92 -21.64
C LYS A 282 -1.53 17.99 -20.46
N THR A 283 -1.02 18.26 -19.26
CA THR A 283 -1.80 18.42 -18.04
C THR A 283 -2.71 19.65 -18.11
N TYR A 284 -2.18 20.82 -18.48
CA TYR A 284 -2.99 22.03 -18.66
C TYR A 284 -4.07 21.89 -19.74
N ARG A 285 -3.72 21.28 -20.90
CA ARG A 285 -4.72 20.99 -21.95
C ARG A 285 -5.82 20.07 -21.46
N ARG A 286 -5.49 19.12 -20.57
CA ARG A 286 -6.47 18.21 -19.98
C ARG A 286 -7.35 18.96 -19.00
N ALA A 287 -6.76 19.71 -18.06
CA ALA A 287 -7.48 20.51 -17.07
C ALA A 287 -8.43 21.52 -17.73
N ALA A 288 -8.00 22.21 -18.79
CA ALA A 288 -8.82 23.15 -19.54
C ALA A 288 -10.03 22.51 -20.27
N ARG A 289 -10.05 21.18 -20.42
CA ARG A 289 -11.11 20.42 -21.09
C ARG A 289 -12.02 19.67 -20.12
N SER A 290 -11.71 19.68 -18.83
CA SER A 290 -12.45 18.96 -17.80
C SER A 290 -12.90 19.89 -16.69
N HIS A 291 -14.13 19.71 -16.24
CA HIS A 291 -14.63 20.35 -15.02
C HIS A 291 -14.39 19.41 -13.84
N ARG A 292 -13.77 19.93 -12.78
CA ARG A 292 -13.46 19.20 -11.55
C ARG A 292 -14.45 19.61 -10.46
N PHE A 293 -15.13 18.63 -9.87
CA PHE A 293 -16.01 18.81 -8.73
C PHE A 293 -15.50 17.96 -7.57
N VAL A 294 -15.41 18.54 -6.37
CA VAL A 294 -14.86 17.87 -5.19
C VAL A 294 -15.88 17.91 -4.07
N VAL A 295 -16.14 16.75 -3.46
CA VAL A 295 -16.83 16.62 -2.16
C VAL A 295 -15.77 16.19 -1.14
N PRO A 296 -15.28 17.10 -0.29
CA PRO A 296 -14.16 16.82 0.61
C PRO A 296 -14.44 15.70 1.61
N ASP A 297 -15.63 15.67 2.19
CA ASP A 297 -16.05 14.64 3.12
C ASP A 297 -17.45 14.15 2.75
N LEU A 298 -17.50 12.96 2.18
CA LEU A 298 -18.74 12.38 1.69
C LEU A 298 -19.69 11.95 2.83
N HIS A 299 -19.17 11.65 4.03
CA HIS A 299 -19.96 11.15 5.16
C HIS A 299 -20.70 12.26 5.91
N SER A 300 -20.08 13.43 6.07
CA SER A 300 -20.75 14.59 6.69
C SER A 300 -21.67 15.33 5.74
N THR A 301 -21.58 15.06 4.43
CA THR A 301 -22.27 15.86 3.43
C THR A 301 -23.59 15.21 3.00
N PRO A 302 -24.76 15.88 3.18
CA PRO A 302 -26.05 15.33 2.81
C PRO A 302 -26.17 15.26 1.28
N THR A 303 -26.61 16.33 0.63
CA THR A 303 -26.65 16.42 -0.83
C THR A 303 -25.87 17.64 -1.27
N VAL A 304 -24.90 17.45 -2.16
CA VAL A 304 -24.18 18.54 -2.82
C VAL A 304 -24.75 18.72 -4.21
N GLU A 305 -25.25 19.91 -4.49
CA GLU A 305 -25.53 20.33 -5.86
C GLU A 305 -24.44 21.31 -6.29
N PHE A 306 -23.72 20.96 -7.36
CA PHE A 306 -22.74 21.87 -7.94
C PHE A 306 -23.46 22.79 -8.92
N ASP A 307 -23.70 24.03 -8.49
CA ASP A 307 -24.42 25.05 -9.25
C ASP A 307 -23.62 25.69 -10.39
N ASP A 308 -22.47 25.11 -10.75
CA ASP A 308 -21.68 25.48 -11.92
C ASP A 308 -22.42 25.08 -13.19
N ARG A 309 -23.44 25.87 -13.54
CA ARG A 309 -24.25 25.69 -14.75
C ARG A 309 -23.41 26.08 -15.95
N VAL A 310 -22.66 25.11 -16.46
CA VAL A 310 -21.88 25.30 -17.67
C VAL A 310 -22.83 25.29 -18.87
N ALA A 311 -22.94 26.44 -19.53
CA ALA A 311 -23.76 26.59 -20.71
C ALA A 311 -23.03 26.04 -21.93
N HIS A 312 -23.66 25.09 -22.62
CA HIS A 312 -23.22 24.62 -23.93
C HIS A 312 -24.37 24.78 -24.92
N GLY A 313 -24.30 25.86 -25.72
CA GLY A 313 -25.36 26.23 -26.66
C GLY A 313 -26.69 26.48 -25.97
N LYS A 314 -27.67 25.61 -26.25
CA LYS A 314 -29.07 25.69 -25.79
C LYS A 314 -29.34 24.98 -24.46
N VAL A 315 -28.36 24.26 -23.91
CA VAL A 315 -28.51 23.50 -22.66
C VAL A 315 -27.54 23.96 -21.58
N THR A 316 -27.92 23.71 -20.33
CA THR A 316 -27.07 23.80 -19.15
C THR A 316 -26.98 22.42 -18.52
N TRP A 317 -25.84 22.08 -17.93
CA TRP A 317 -25.71 20.84 -17.16
C TRP A 317 -25.15 21.14 -15.77
N ARG A 318 -25.39 20.21 -14.84
CA ARG A 318 -24.90 20.26 -13.45
C ARG A 318 -24.67 18.85 -12.90
N ILE A 319 -23.89 18.77 -11.83
CA ILE A 319 -23.66 17.53 -11.06
C ILE A 319 -24.37 17.66 -9.72
N SER A 320 -25.03 16.59 -9.27
CA SER A 320 -25.40 16.44 -7.87
C SER A 320 -24.91 15.13 -7.31
N VAL A 321 -24.56 15.14 -6.02
CA VAL A 321 -24.13 13.96 -5.26
C VAL A 321 -25.03 13.87 -4.05
N SER A 322 -25.71 12.74 -3.87
CA SER A 322 -26.60 12.50 -2.72
C SER A 322 -26.42 11.08 -2.19
N PRO A 323 -26.80 10.80 -0.94
CA PRO A 323 -26.80 9.45 -0.39
C PRO A 323 -27.92 8.67 -1.10
N ASP A 324 -27.76 7.35 -1.19
CA ASP A 324 -28.79 6.47 -1.72
C ASP A 324 -29.73 6.03 -0.60
N ASP A 325 -31.04 6.31 -0.75
CA ASP A 325 -32.07 5.93 0.23
C ASP A 325 -32.10 4.43 0.55
N THR A 326 -31.58 3.58 -0.36
CA THR A 326 -31.60 2.12 -0.23
C THR A 326 -30.47 1.56 0.63
N ALA A 327 -29.33 2.26 0.76
CA ALA A 327 -28.19 1.80 1.54
C ALA A 327 -27.34 2.98 2.02
N LYS A 328 -27.09 3.02 3.34
CA LYS A 328 -26.34 4.12 4.00
C LYS A 328 -24.92 4.33 3.49
N THR A 329 -24.35 3.37 2.78
CA THR A 329 -22.97 3.41 2.23
C THR A 329 -22.93 3.67 0.73
N ASN A 330 -24.09 3.82 0.07
CA ASN A 330 -24.17 4.10 -1.35
C ASN A 330 -24.43 5.58 -1.57
N TYR A 331 -23.79 6.14 -2.59
CA TYR A 331 -23.99 7.51 -3.04
C TYR A 331 -24.36 7.51 -4.52
N LYS A 332 -25.27 8.40 -4.88
CA LYS A 332 -25.72 8.63 -6.26
C LYS A 332 -25.06 9.89 -6.78
N VAL A 333 -24.28 9.75 -7.84
CA VAL A 333 -23.78 10.86 -8.64
C VAL A 333 -24.70 11.03 -9.84
N LEU A 334 -25.33 12.19 -9.94
CA LEU A 334 -26.30 12.54 -10.97
C LEU A 334 -25.69 13.58 -11.91
N PHE A 335 -25.60 13.25 -13.19
CA PHE A 335 -25.34 14.20 -14.26
C PHE A 335 -26.69 14.65 -14.84
N ILE A 336 -27.01 15.92 -14.65
CA ILE A 336 -28.31 16.50 -14.99
C ILE A 336 -28.13 17.48 -16.15
N ILE A 337 -28.84 17.25 -17.25
CA ILE A 337 -28.89 18.14 -18.41
C ILE A 337 -30.26 18.80 -18.46
N GLU A 338 -30.28 20.12 -18.44
CA GLU A 338 -31.48 20.95 -18.45
C GLU A 338 -31.47 21.90 -19.66
N PRO A 339 -32.64 22.25 -20.23
CA PRO A 339 -32.72 23.32 -21.21
C PRO A 339 -32.38 24.66 -20.53
N ARG A 340 -31.73 25.55 -21.27
CA ARG A 340 -31.45 26.90 -20.76
C ARG A 340 -32.77 27.66 -20.59
N LYS A 341 -32.87 28.49 -19.54
CA LYS A 341 -34.04 29.35 -19.31
C LYS A 341 -34.34 30.14 -20.59
N ASN A 342 -35.60 30.14 -21.03
CA ASN A 342 -36.11 30.82 -22.22
C ASN A 342 -35.73 30.20 -23.59
N VAL A 343 -35.24 28.96 -23.63
CA VAL A 343 -35.06 28.21 -24.89
C VAL A 343 -36.20 27.20 -25.04
N ALA A 344 -36.78 27.10 -26.24
CA ALA A 344 -37.78 26.07 -26.54
C ALA A 344 -37.19 24.67 -26.26
N ILE A 345 -38.01 23.77 -25.71
CA ILE A 345 -37.57 22.43 -25.32
C ILE A 345 -37.09 21.69 -26.58
N SER A 346 -35.77 21.59 -26.73
CA SER A 346 -35.14 20.77 -27.75
C SER A 346 -35.48 19.30 -27.51
N SER A 347 -35.82 18.56 -28.56
CA SER A 347 -36.24 17.16 -28.42
C SER A 347 -35.05 16.22 -28.16
N GLN A 348 -33.85 16.50 -28.71
CA GLN A 348 -32.66 15.65 -28.53
C GLN A 348 -31.34 16.43 -28.68
N VAL A 349 -30.39 16.17 -27.75
CA VAL A 349 -29.00 16.60 -27.87
C VAL A 349 -28.07 15.41 -27.99
N SER A 350 -27.01 15.56 -28.77
CA SER A 350 -25.92 14.59 -28.83
C SER A 350 -25.19 14.56 -27.48
N ARG A 351 -25.03 13.37 -26.89
CA ARG A 351 -24.17 13.16 -25.70
C ARG A 351 -22.83 12.52 -26.07
N LYS A 352 -22.54 12.42 -27.38
CA LYS A 352 -21.38 11.70 -27.89
C LYS A 352 -20.09 12.30 -27.35
N GLY A 353 -19.32 11.46 -26.65
CA GLY A 353 -18.00 11.80 -26.14
C GLY A 353 -18.01 12.56 -24.82
N VAL A 354 -19.18 12.81 -24.22
CA VAL A 354 -19.24 13.25 -22.82
C VAL A 354 -18.74 12.10 -21.96
N SER A 355 -17.81 12.37 -21.04
CA SER A 355 -17.31 11.37 -20.11
C SER A 355 -17.31 11.90 -18.68
N LEU A 356 -17.70 11.05 -17.75
CA LEU A 356 -17.68 11.29 -16.31
C LEU A 356 -16.74 10.25 -15.68
N THR A 357 -15.76 10.71 -14.95
CA THR A 357 -14.83 9.86 -14.20
C THR A 357 -14.95 10.22 -12.73
N VAL A 358 -15.12 9.21 -11.88
CA VAL A 358 -15.27 9.38 -10.44
C VAL A 358 -14.12 8.71 -9.73
N PHE A 359 -13.50 9.49 -8.87
CA PHE A 359 -12.42 9.08 -7.98
C PHE A 359 -12.95 9.13 -6.55
N LEU A 360 -12.68 8.06 -5.81
CA LEU A 360 -12.80 8.03 -4.37
C LEU A 360 -11.38 8.07 -3.82
N ASN A 361 -11.06 9.11 -3.06
CA ASN A 361 -9.69 9.50 -2.74
C ASN A 361 -8.87 9.63 -4.03
N ARG A 362 -7.91 8.72 -4.24
CA ARG A 362 -7.06 8.68 -5.45
C ARG A 362 -7.52 7.60 -6.44
N ARG A 363 -8.36 6.66 -6.01
CA ARG A 363 -8.77 5.50 -6.81
C ARG A 363 -9.90 5.83 -7.77
N CYS A 364 -9.68 5.58 -9.05
CA CYS A 364 -10.75 5.63 -10.06
C CYS A 364 -11.73 4.46 -9.85
N ILE A 365 -12.87 4.75 -9.24
CA ILE A 365 -13.91 3.76 -8.93
C ILE A 365 -14.93 3.60 -10.07
N LYS A 366 -15.10 4.62 -10.92
CA LYS A 366 -16.05 4.56 -12.03
C LYS A 366 -15.66 5.49 -13.16
N GLN A 367 -15.74 4.98 -14.39
CA GLN A 367 -15.67 5.79 -15.60
C GLN A 367 -16.87 5.48 -16.48
N VAL A 368 -17.58 6.52 -16.91
CA VAL A 368 -18.74 6.43 -17.79
C VAL A 368 -18.47 7.32 -19.00
N THR A 369 -18.58 6.75 -20.19
CA THR A 369 -18.52 7.51 -21.43
C THR A 369 -19.83 7.31 -22.17
N TRP A 370 -20.46 8.40 -22.57
CA TRP A 370 -21.72 8.36 -23.28
C TRP A 370 -21.48 8.38 -24.80
N SER A 371 -22.05 7.40 -25.48
CA SER A 371 -22.13 7.32 -26.93
C SER A 371 -23.60 7.34 -27.35
N GLY A 372 -24.04 8.41 -28.01
CA GLY A 372 -25.41 8.50 -28.53
C GLY A 372 -26.06 9.85 -28.31
N SER A 373 -27.37 9.90 -28.53
CA SER A 373 -28.24 11.05 -28.27
C SER A 373 -29.08 10.83 -27.01
N GLY A 374 -29.62 11.89 -26.45
CA GLY A 374 -30.63 11.76 -25.40
C GLY A 374 -31.55 12.95 -25.33
N ALA A 375 -32.75 12.71 -24.79
CA ALA A 375 -33.75 13.76 -24.58
C ALA A 375 -33.28 14.81 -23.56
N VAL A 376 -33.83 16.01 -23.68
CA VAL A 376 -33.65 17.14 -22.75
C VAL A 376 -35.03 17.53 -22.20
N PRO A 377 -35.23 17.59 -20.87
CA PRO A 377 -34.26 17.32 -19.81
C PRO A 377 -33.86 15.84 -19.74
N GLY A 378 -32.61 15.59 -19.36
CA GLY A 378 -32.05 14.26 -19.26
C GLY A 378 -31.30 14.10 -17.94
N ARG A 379 -31.53 12.99 -17.24
CA ARG A 379 -30.77 12.63 -16.05
C ARG A 379 -30.01 11.34 -16.31
N VAL A 380 -28.73 11.32 -15.96
CA VAL A 380 -27.97 10.09 -15.86
C VAL A 380 -27.53 9.93 -14.42
N ALA A 381 -28.01 8.87 -13.78
CA ALA A 381 -27.62 8.51 -12.43
C ALA A 381 -26.55 7.42 -12.47
N GLN A 382 -25.53 7.58 -11.64
CA GLN A 382 -24.54 6.55 -11.38
C GLN A 382 -24.45 6.34 -9.87
N THR A 383 -24.80 5.14 -9.42
CA THR A 383 -24.58 4.75 -8.03
C THR A 383 -23.13 4.29 -7.85
N ILE A 384 -22.55 4.71 -6.73
CA ILE A 384 -21.23 4.39 -6.26
C ILE A 384 -21.39 3.79 -4.87
N LYS A 385 -20.67 2.70 -4.62
CA LYS A 385 -20.54 2.13 -3.30
C LYS A 385 -19.28 2.71 -2.66
N VAL A 386 -19.41 3.22 -1.44
CA VAL A 386 -18.33 3.79 -0.67
C VAL A 386 -18.12 2.86 0.52
N ASP A 387 -16.91 2.36 0.67
CA ASP A 387 -16.56 1.57 1.84
C ASP A 387 -16.51 2.49 3.07
N SER A 388 -16.65 1.94 4.28
CA SER A 388 -16.91 2.68 5.52
C SER A 388 -15.72 3.51 6.06
N THR A 389 -14.91 4.08 5.18
CA THR A 389 -13.72 4.88 5.51
C THR A 389 -14.15 6.22 6.08
N ILE A 390 -13.55 6.63 7.19
CA ILE A 390 -13.96 7.85 7.90
C ILE A 390 -13.74 9.11 7.04
N PHE A 391 -12.74 9.08 6.14
CA PHE A 391 -12.36 10.21 5.28
C PHE A 391 -12.46 9.82 3.80
N ALA A 392 -13.67 9.88 3.27
CA ALA A 392 -13.95 9.63 1.86
C ALA A 392 -14.05 10.95 1.07
N ARG A 393 -13.01 11.30 0.31
CA ARG A 393 -13.05 12.43 -0.63
C ARG A 393 -13.54 11.94 -1.98
N LEU A 394 -14.57 12.59 -2.54
CA LEU A 394 -15.06 12.28 -3.88
C LEU A 394 -14.62 13.34 -4.88
N THR A 395 -13.87 12.97 -5.91
CA THR A 395 -13.51 13.86 -7.02
C THR A 395 -14.18 13.38 -8.30
N ILE A 396 -14.97 14.26 -8.93
CA ILE A 396 -15.70 13.99 -10.16
C ILE A 396 -15.11 14.85 -11.27
N LEU A 397 -14.61 14.20 -12.31
CA LEU A 397 -14.11 14.85 -13.53
C LEU A 397 -15.13 14.67 -14.65
N VAL A 398 -15.65 15.79 -15.15
CA VAL A 398 -16.60 15.82 -16.26
C VAL A 398 -15.90 16.43 -17.47
N ARG A 399 -15.84 15.68 -18.57
CA ARG A 399 -15.35 16.18 -19.86
C ARG A 399 -16.51 16.30 -20.81
N VAL A 400 -16.72 17.51 -21.33
CA VAL A 400 -17.74 17.80 -22.34
C VAL A 400 -17.04 18.32 -23.60
N PRO A 401 -16.90 17.51 -24.66
CA PRO A 401 -16.33 17.98 -25.92
C PRO A 401 -17.16 19.12 -26.53
N ALA A 402 -16.53 20.02 -27.28
CA ALA A 402 -17.22 21.12 -27.97
C ALA A 402 -18.27 20.66 -29.02
N ALA A 403 -18.18 19.40 -29.47
CA ALA A 403 -19.15 18.77 -30.37
C ALA A 403 -20.32 18.09 -29.62
N ALA A 404 -20.19 17.90 -28.30
CA ALA A 404 -21.25 17.34 -27.48
C ALA A 404 -22.31 18.41 -27.16
N LEU A 405 -23.47 17.93 -26.74
CA LEU A 405 -24.66 18.69 -26.36
C LEU A 405 -25.23 19.60 -27.46
N ARG A 406 -24.83 19.39 -28.71
CA ARG A 406 -25.46 20.02 -29.88
C ARG A 406 -26.76 19.30 -30.26
N GLU A 407 -27.71 20.05 -30.81
CA GLU A 407 -28.96 19.47 -31.33
C GLU A 407 -28.66 18.54 -32.50
N ILE A 408 -29.45 17.48 -32.63
CA ILE A 408 -29.32 16.54 -33.74
C ILE A 408 -30.28 16.97 -34.83
N GLY A 409 -29.75 17.45 -35.95
CA GLY A 409 -30.54 17.93 -37.09
C GLY A 409 -30.32 19.40 -37.47
N GLU A 410 -29.45 20.12 -36.75
CA GLU A 410 -28.72 21.30 -37.25
C GLU A 410 -27.40 20.87 -37.88
#